data_AF-A0A8A4DRR5-F1
#
_entry.id   AF-A0A8A4DRR5-F1
#
_cell.length_a   1.000
_cell.length_b   1.000
_cell.length_c   1.000
_cell.angle_alpha   90.00
_cell.angle_beta   90.00
_cell.angle_gamma   90.00
#
_symmetry.space_group_name_H-M   'P 1'
#
loop_
_entity.id
_entity.type
_entity.pdbx_description
1 polymer ?
#
loop_
_entity_poly.entity_id
_entity_poly.type
_entity_poly.pdbx_seq_one_letter_code
_entity_poly.pdbx_strand_id
1 'polypeptide(L)' 'MYVYIESERSSDGVLYTVGFYDPQGKWHAESDHASARDAAKRVAWLNGSRDAG' A
#
# COMPACT_ATOMS: atom_id res chain seq x y z
N MET A 1 -4.49 3.61 10.02
CA MET A 1 -3.48 2.58 9.73
C MET A 1 -3.42 2.40 8.23
N TYR A 2 -2.23 2.48 7.64
CA TYR A 2 -2.04 2.20 6.23
C TYR A 2 -2.07 0.70 5.96
N VAL A 3 -2.59 0.34 4.80
CA VAL A 3 -2.63 -1.02 4.24
C VAL A 3 -2.32 -0.93 2.75
N TYR A 4 -2.09 -2.07 2.10
CA TYR A 4 -2.06 -2.15 0.65
C TYR A 4 -3.07 -3.16 0.15
N ILE A 5 -3.61 -2.90 -1.03
CA ILE A 5 -4.53 -3.80 -1.74
C ILE A 5 -3.96 -4.11 -3.12
N GLU A 6 -4.30 -5.28 -3.66
CA GLU A 6 -4.18 -5.51 -5.10
C GLU A 6 -5.27 -4.68 -5.79
N SER A 7 -4.88 -3.62 -6.48
CA SER A 7 -5.81 -2.66 -7.09
C SER A 7 -6.11 -2.97 -8.55
N GLU A 8 -5.13 -3.51 -9.27
CA GLU A 8 -5.29 -3.90 -10.67
C GLU A 8 -4.52 -5.19 -10.97
N ARG A 9 -5.10 -6.04 -11.82
CA ARG A 9 -4.45 -7.22 -12.38
C ARG A 9 -4.65 -7.20 -13.90
N SER A 10 -3.54 -7.23 -14.63
CA SER A 10 -3.51 -7.28 -16.08
C SER A 10 -2.62 -8.42 -16.58
N SER A 11 -2.52 -8.59 -17.90
CA SER A 11 -1.55 -9.51 -18.51
C SER A 11 -0.11 -9.15 -18.21
N ASP A 12 0.14 -7.87 -17.90
CA ASP A 12 1.49 -7.32 -17.75
C ASP A 12 1.95 -7.29 -16.29
N GLY A 13 1.04 -7.61 -15.35
CA GLY A 13 1.37 -7.76 -13.94
C GLY A 13 0.24 -7.43 -12.99
N VAL A 14 0.61 -7.13 -11.75
CA VAL A 14 -0.29 -6.76 -10.67
C VAL A 14 0.14 -5.43 -10.09
N LEU A 15 -0.81 -4.50 -9.94
CA LEU A 15 -0.62 -3.23 -9.26
C LEU A 15 -1.11 -3.36 -7.82
N TYR A 16 -0.27 -2.91 -6.89
CA TYR A 16 -0.60 -2.84 -5.47
C TYR A 16 -0.66 -1.38 -5.04
N THR A 17 -1.81 -0.94 -4.54
CA THR A 17 -2.00 0.44 -4.06
C THR A 17 -1.96 0.47 -2.53
N VAL A 18 -1.05 1.28 -1.98
CA VAL A 18 -0.99 1.63 -0.57
C VAL A 18 -1.98 2.76 -0.31
N GLY A 19 -2.68 2.68 0.82
CA GLY A 19 -3.64 3.70 1.25
C GLY A 19 -4.19 3.42 2.63
N PHE A 20 -5.23 4.13 3.02
CA PHE A 20 -5.92 3.92 4.29
C PHE A 20 -7.41 4.21 4.15
N TYR A 21 -8.19 3.70 5.10
CA TYR A 21 -9.60 4.05 5.24
C TYR A 21 -9.73 5.16 6.28
N ASP A 22 -10.50 6.20 5.95
CA ASP A 22 -10.89 7.22 6.92
C ASP A 22 -11.94 6.67 7.92
N PRO A 23 -12.31 7.42 8.97
CA PRO A 23 -13.31 6.97 9.94
C PRO A 23 -14.72 6.74 9.33
N GLN A 24 -14.98 7.24 8.13
CA GLN A 24 -16.22 7.02 7.39
C GLN A 24 -16.14 5.77 6.49
N GLY A 25 -15.00 5.06 6.49
CA GLY A 25 -14.76 3.88 5.68
C GLY A 25 -14.41 4.18 4.22
N LYS A 26 -14.13 5.44 3.86
CA LYS A 26 -13.73 5.81 2.51
C LYS A 26 -12.25 5.50 2.30
N TRP A 27 -11.93 4.84 1.18
CA TRP A 27 -10.56 4.58 0.76
C TRP A 27 -9.87 5.84 0.27
N HIS A 28 -8.64 6.07 0.74
CA HIS A 28 -7.73 7.12 0.29
C HIS A 28 -6.41 6.50 -0.16
N ALA A 29 -6.13 6.57 -1.46
CA ALA A 29 -4.89 6.07 -2.05
C ALA A 29 -3.71 6.99 -1.74
N GLU A 30 -2.51 6.40 -1.58
CA GLU A 30 -1.26 7.11 -1.28
C GLU A 30 -0.18 6.84 -2.34
N SER A 31 0.06 5.59 -2.72
CA SER A 31 1.08 5.23 -3.73
C SER A 31 0.83 3.86 -4.37
N ASP A 32 1.32 3.66 -5.59
CA ASP A 32 1.22 2.41 -6.35
C ASP A 32 2.57 1.71 -6.48
N HIS A 33 2.55 0.37 -6.45
CA HIS A 33 3.74 -0.49 -6.44
C HIS A 33 3.53 -1.70 -7.35
N ALA A 34 4.55 -2.06 -8.12
CA ALA A 34 4.51 -3.24 -9.00
C ALA A 34 4.71 -4.57 -8.24
N SER A 35 4.96 -4.52 -6.94
CA SER A 35 5.14 -5.72 -6.11
C SER A 35 4.52 -5.57 -4.72
N ALA A 36 3.92 -6.65 -4.22
CA ALA A 36 3.38 -6.67 -2.85
C ALA A 36 4.46 -6.40 -1.79
N ARG A 37 5.72 -6.82 -2.07
CA ARG A 37 6.84 -6.61 -1.15
C ARG A 37 7.14 -5.13 -0.95
N ASP A 38 7.14 -4.34 -2.02
CA ASP A 38 7.46 -2.91 -1.93
C ASP A 38 6.29 -2.11 -1.34
N ALA A 39 5.05 -2.49 -1.67
CA ALA A 39 3.86 -1.98 -1.00
C ALA A 39 3.89 -2.26 0.51
N ALA A 40 4.27 -3.48 0.93
CA ALA A 40 4.40 -3.86 2.34
C ALA A 40 5.46 -3.04 3.07
N LYS A 41 6.63 -2.78 2.45
CA LYS A 41 7.66 -1.91 3.03
C LYS A 41 7.13 -0.49 3.23
N ARG A 42 6.41 0.06 2.23
CA ARG A 42 5.80 1.39 2.32
C ARG A 42 4.77 1.46 3.45
N VAL A 43 3.91 0.45 3.57
CA VAL A 43 2.94 0.32 4.67
C VAL A 43 3.66 0.28 6.02
N ALA A 44 4.71 -0.53 6.17
CA ALA A 44 5.46 -0.63 7.41
C ALA A 44 6.06 0.73 7.80
N TRP A 45 6.72 1.41 6.85
CA TRP A 45 7.28 2.75 7.08
C TRP A 45 6.22 3.77 7.48
N LEU A 46 5.09 3.82 6.76
CA LEU A 46 3.97 4.74 7.05
C LEU A 46 3.30 4.45 8.40
N ASN A 47 3.29 3.18 8.83
CA ASN A 47 2.78 2.78 10.14
C ASN A 47 3.83 2.91 11.26
N GLY A 48 5.00 3.50 10.98
CA GLY A 48 5.98 3.85 12.00
C GLY A 48 7.06 2.79 12.24
N SER A 49 7.15 1.74 11.42
CA SER A 49 8.36 0.91 11.37
C SER A 49 9.49 1.75 10.79
N ARG A 50 10.24 2.41 11.67
CA ARG A 50 11.55 2.95 11.31
C ARG A 50 12.48 1.76 11.17
N ASP A 51 12.87 1.43 9.94
CA ASP A 51 14.09 0.64 9.76
C ASP A 51 15.18 1.33 10.59
N ALA A 52 15.71 0.62 11.59
CA ALA A 52 16.93 1.00 12.27
C ALA A 52 18.08 0.76 11.27
N GLY A 53 18.18 1.65 10.28
CA GLY A 53 19.28 1.73 9.34
C GLY A 53 20.36 2.64 9.88
#